data_AF-A0A353M2T9-F1
#
_entry.id   AF-A0A353M2T9-F1
#
_cell.length_a   1.000
_cell.length_b   1.000
_cell.length_c   1.000
_cell.angle_alpha   90.00
_cell.angle_beta   90.00
_cell.angle_gamma   90.00
#
_symmetry.space_group_name_H-M   'P 1'
#
loop_
_entity.id
_entity.type
_entity.pdbx_description
1 polymer ?
#
loop_
_entity_poly.entity_id
_entity_poly.type
_entity_poly.pdbx_seq_one_letter_code
_entity_poly.pdbx_strand_id
1 'polypeptide(L)'
;MDRVLGYASRGYTKNGMGILLTKALQDFSNADAALYNAGGVRTGLPQGPVTKADVFAVEPFGNEAVIVTLSGHQFAELLEARARRSSDFYEGPRLIDLAHSYTVITSDFLASDGSSYPMLAGGEILYLNRTVREVLEEYLQDAAGPLTQAR
;
A
#
# COMPACT_ATOMS: atom_id res chain seq x y z
N MET A 1 -5.46 -3.00 27.82
CA MET A 1 -5.57 -1.78 27.01
C MET A 1 -4.76 -2.02 25.76
N ASP A 2 -5.35 -1.78 24.58
CA ASP A 2 -4.62 -1.92 23.32
C ASP A 2 -3.46 -0.93 23.27
N ARG A 3 -2.32 -1.41 22.75
CA ARG A 3 -1.10 -0.59 22.66
C ARG A 3 -1.37 0.63 21.77
N VAL A 4 -1.24 1.83 22.37
CA VAL A 4 -1.25 3.09 21.64
C VAL A 4 0.04 3.21 20.84
N LEU A 5 -0.08 3.52 19.55
CA LEU A 5 1.02 3.73 18.62
C LEU A 5 1.40 5.22 18.52
N GLY A 6 0.44 6.12 18.72
CA GLY A 6 0.66 7.56 18.69
C GLY A 6 -0.65 8.34 18.64
N TYR A 7 -0.56 9.62 18.31
CA TYR A 7 -1.71 10.52 18.24
C TYR A 7 -1.85 11.14 16.84
N ALA A 8 -3.01 10.92 16.23
CA ALA A 8 -3.38 11.54 14.96
C ALA A 8 -4.00 12.93 15.22
N SER A 9 -3.43 13.97 14.61
CA SER A 9 -3.95 15.36 14.72
C SER A 9 -5.29 15.56 14.00
N ARG A 10 -5.65 14.64 13.10
CA ARG A 10 -6.91 14.61 12.35
C ARG A 10 -7.35 13.17 12.11
N GLY A 11 -8.63 12.97 11.83
CA GLY A 11 -9.14 11.70 11.34
C GLY A 11 -8.82 11.49 9.85
N TYR A 12 -8.71 10.24 9.44
CA TYR A 12 -8.56 9.82 8.06
C TYR A 12 -9.81 9.07 7.62
N THR A 13 -10.34 9.38 6.43
CA THR A 13 -11.38 8.55 5.81
C THR A 13 -10.78 7.24 5.30
N LYS A 14 -11.62 6.27 4.93
CA LYS A 14 -11.18 5.04 4.25
C LYS A 14 -10.30 5.34 3.03
N ASN A 15 -10.72 6.28 2.17
CA ASN A 15 -9.95 6.66 0.99
C ASN A 15 -8.65 7.37 1.35
N GLY A 16 -8.66 8.24 2.37
CA GLY A 16 -7.45 8.87 2.88
C GLY A 16 -6.43 7.84 3.40
N MET A 17 -6.91 6.80 4.08
CA MET A 17 -6.05 5.69 4.53
C MET A 17 -5.49 4.87 3.38
N GLY A 18 -6.26 4.65 2.32
CA GLY A 18 -5.74 3.94 1.16
C GLY A 18 -4.64 4.69 0.42
N ILE A 19 -4.78 6.00 0.24
CA ILE A 19 -3.72 6.84 -0.33
C ILE A 19 -2.47 6.80 0.56
N LEU A 20 -2.66 6.96 1.88
CA LEU A 20 -1.57 6.93 2.85
C LEU A 20 -0.85 5.57 2.87
N LEU A 21 -1.60 4.47 2.83
CA LEU A 21 -1.06 3.11 2.82
C LEU A 21 -0.24 2.84 1.56
N THR A 22 -0.75 3.23 0.39
CA THR A 22 -0.03 3.05 -0.87
C THR A 22 1.27 3.87 -0.88
N LYS A 23 1.25 5.10 -0.37
CA LYS A 23 2.47 5.89 -0.18
C LYS A 23 3.44 5.23 0.82
N ALA A 24 2.94 4.72 1.94
CA ALA A 24 3.75 4.02 2.93
C ALA A 24 4.49 2.82 2.34
N LEU A 25 3.81 2.03 1.50
CA LEU A 25 4.43 0.92 0.77
C LEU A 25 5.54 1.43 -0.17
N GLN A 26 5.26 2.47 -0.95
CA GLN A 26 6.26 3.01 -1.87
C GLN A 26 7.50 3.52 -1.13
N ASP A 27 7.31 4.32 -0.08
CA ASP A 27 8.40 4.89 0.72
C ASP A 27 9.21 3.79 1.43
N PHE A 28 8.55 2.72 1.90
CA PHE A 28 9.21 1.57 2.54
C PHE A 28 10.12 0.79 1.57
N SER A 29 9.69 0.62 0.32
CA SER A 29 10.36 -0.24 -0.66
C SER A 29 11.32 0.49 -1.60
N ASN A 30 11.15 1.80 -1.76
CA ASN A 30 11.74 2.58 -2.85
C ASN A 30 11.38 2.03 -4.26
N ALA A 31 10.26 1.32 -4.39
CA ALA A 31 9.77 0.85 -5.69
C ALA A 31 9.29 2.02 -6.56
N ASP A 32 9.36 1.87 -7.88
CA ASP A 32 8.96 2.91 -8.83
C ASP A 32 7.47 3.27 -8.71
N ALA A 33 6.65 2.29 -8.35
CA ALA A 33 5.23 2.48 -8.07
C ALA A 33 4.74 1.61 -6.90
N ALA A 34 3.60 2.00 -6.34
CA ALA A 34 2.83 1.20 -5.41
C ALA A 34 1.39 1.07 -5.89
N LEU A 35 0.82 -0.14 -5.72
CA LEU A 35 -0.57 -0.43 -6.04
C LEU A 35 -1.22 -1.20 -4.89
N TYR A 36 -2.41 -0.77 -4.48
CA TYR A 36 -3.19 -1.47 -3.46
C TYR A 36 -4.69 -1.43 -3.75
N ASN A 37 -5.38 -2.56 -3.59
CA ASN A 37 -6.79 -2.66 -3.94
C ASN A 37 -7.70 -2.00 -2.89
N ALA A 38 -8.75 -1.34 -3.35
CA ALA A 38 -9.67 -0.59 -2.49
C ALA A 38 -10.41 -1.47 -1.45
N GLY A 39 -10.51 -2.77 -1.72
CA GLY A 39 -11.12 -3.76 -0.83
C GLY A 39 -10.24 -4.18 0.35
N GLY A 40 -8.91 -4.02 0.21
CA GLY A 40 -7.91 -4.30 1.24
C GLY A 40 -7.96 -3.31 2.41
N VAL A 41 -8.31 -2.05 2.11
CA VAL A 41 -8.54 -1.01 3.11
C VAL A 41 -9.99 -1.09 3.56
N ARG A 42 -10.25 -1.21 4.87
CA ARG A 42 -11.60 -1.46 5.40
C ARG A 42 -12.24 -0.24 6.05
N THR A 43 -11.44 0.57 6.74
CA THR A 43 -11.92 1.77 7.43
C THR A 43 -10.87 2.87 7.41
N GLY A 44 -11.25 4.02 7.96
CA GLY A 44 -10.35 5.14 8.23
C GLY A 44 -9.59 5.01 9.56
N LEU A 45 -8.93 6.08 9.98
CA LEU A 45 -8.36 6.19 11.33
C LEU A 45 -9.04 7.34 12.09
N PRO A 46 -9.30 7.18 13.41
CA PRO A 46 -9.84 8.25 14.23
C PRO A 46 -8.81 9.37 14.44
N GLN A 47 -9.31 10.56 14.81
CA GLN A 47 -8.47 11.60 15.42
C GLN A 47 -8.18 11.23 16.88
N GLY A 48 -7.00 11.60 17.39
CA GLY A 48 -6.60 11.36 18.77
C GLY A 48 -5.74 10.10 18.92
N PRO A 49 -5.83 9.38 20.05
CA PRO A 49 -5.04 8.18 20.26
C PRO A 49 -5.33 7.13 19.19
N VAL A 50 -4.29 6.63 18.53
CA VAL A 50 -4.36 5.54 17.55
C VAL A 50 -3.71 4.31 18.16
N THR A 51 -4.43 3.19 18.16
CA THR A 51 -4.01 1.91 18.71
C THR A 51 -3.65 0.89 17.63
N LYS A 52 -3.00 -0.21 18.01
CA LYS A 52 -2.82 -1.36 17.11
C LYS A 52 -4.15 -1.92 16.58
N ALA A 53 -5.22 -1.88 17.39
CA ALA A 53 -6.53 -2.34 16.97
C ALA A 53 -7.14 -1.45 15.87
N ASP A 54 -6.88 -0.14 15.92
CA ASP A 54 -7.29 0.79 14.87
C ASP A 54 -6.58 0.47 13.54
N VAL A 55 -5.27 0.22 13.58
CA VAL A 55 -4.50 -0.14 12.37
C VAL A 55 -4.93 -1.51 11.83
N PHE A 56 -5.20 -2.48 12.71
CA PHE A 56 -5.80 -3.76 12.32
C PHE A 56 -7.17 -3.58 11.65
N ALA A 57 -8.00 -2.66 12.15
CA ALA A 57 -9.30 -2.39 11.55
C ALA A 57 -9.17 -1.74 10.15
N VAL A 58 -8.07 -1.05 9.86
CA VAL A 58 -7.78 -0.50 8.52
C VAL A 58 -7.37 -1.61 7.55
N GLU A 59 -6.43 -2.47 7.91
CA GLU A 59 -5.88 -3.55 7.08
C GLU A 59 -5.86 -4.87 7.88
N PRO A 60 -6.94 -5.68 7.84
CA PRO A 60 -7.08 -6.84 8.71
C PRO A 60 -6.55 -8.14 8.08
N PHE A 61 -6.08 -8.14 6.83
CA PHE A 61 -5.80 -9.37 6.10
C PHE A 61 -4.41 -9.91 6.44
N GLY A 62 -3.45 -9.05 6.77
CA GLY A 62 -2.09 -9.49 7.08
C GLY A 62 -1.38 -10.08 5.87
N ASN A 63 -1.78 -9.65 4.67
CA ASN A 63 -1.14 -9.98 3.41
C ASN A 63 0.34 -9.57 3.44
N GLU A 64 1.21 -10.37 2.81
CA GLU A 64 2.62 -10.03 2.70
C GLU A 64 2.84 -8.89 1.70
N ALA A 65 3.73 -7.96 2.03
CA ALA A 65 4.19 -6.93 1.11
C ALA A 65 5.25 -7.52 0.17
N VAL A 66 5.03 -7.36 -1.13
CA VAL A 66 5.89 -7.91 -2.19
C VAL A 66 6.24 -6.83 -3.20
N ILE A 67 7.43 -6.92 -3.80
CA ILE A 67 7.80 -6.15 -4.98
C ILE A 67 7.68 -7.06 -6.20
N VAL A 68 7.06 -6.55 -7.25
CA VAL A 68 6.98 -7.23 -8.55
C VAL A 68 7.75 -6.42 -9.58
N THR A 69 8.70 -7.05 -10.27
CA THR A 69 9.38 -6.44 -11.42
C THR A 69 8.58 -6.70 -12.70
N LEU A 70 8.22 -5.62 -13.41
CA LEU A 70 7.46 -5.63 -14.65
C LEU A 70 8.28 -5.02 -15.78
N SER A 71 8.18 -5.56 -16.98
CA SER A 71 8.60 -4.85 -18.19
C SER A 71 7.75 -3.57 -18.39
N GLY A 72 8.25 -2.60 -19.16
CA GLY A 72 7.49 -1.39 -19.48
C GLY A 72 6.14 -1.68 -20.12
N HIS A 73 6.03 -2.74 -20.92
CA HIS A 73 4.76 -3.21 -21.49
C HIS A 73 3.78 -3.74 -20.42
N GLN A 74 4.24 -4.60 -19.51
CA GLN A 74 3.41 -5.09 -18.40
C GLN A 74 3.00 -3.96 -17.45
N PHE A 75 3.87 -2.97 -17.25
CA PHE A 75 3.54 -1.80 -16.45
C PHE A 75 2.48 -0.93 -17.14
N ALA A 76 2.52 -0.80 -18.48
CA ALA A 76 1.45 -0.15 -19.24
C ALA A 76 0.11 -0.88 -19.04
N GLU A 77 0.10 -2.22 -19.12
CA GLU A 77 -1.09 -3.03 -18.84
C GLU A 77 -1.60 -2.82 -17.41
N LEU A 78 -0.70 -2.68 -16.43
CA LEU A 78 -1.06 -2.39 -15.04
C LEU A 78 -1.78 -1.04 -14.94
N LEU A 79 -1.25 0.01 -15.59
CA LEU A 79 -1.88 1.33 -15.61
C LEU A 79 -3.27 1.29 -16.26
N GLU A 80 -3.44 0.53 -17.34
CA GLU A 80 -4.75 0.33 -17.98
C GLU A 80 -5.74 -0.43 -17.08
N ALA A 81 -5.29 -1.51 -16.43
CA ALA A 81 -6.11 -2.27 -15.50
C ALA A 81 -6.55 -1.40 -14.31
N ARG A 82 -5.63 -0.60 -13.77
CA ARG A 82 -5.89 0.37 -12.70
C ARG A 82 -6.85 1.48 -13.16
N ALA A 83 -6.77 1.92 -14.42
CA ALA A 83 -7.71 2.92 -14.96
C ALA A 83 -9.14 2.40 -14.97
N ARG A 84 -9.35 1.10 -15.27
CA ARG A 84 -10.65 0.41 -15.18
C ARG A 84 -11.11 0.20 -13.73
N ARG A 85 -10.16 0.21 -12.77
CA ARG A 85 -10.38 0.03 -11.33
C ARG A 85 -10.05 1.30 -10.57
N SER A 86 -10.69 2.40 -10.95
CA SER A 86 -10.31 3.75 -10.52
C SER A 86 -10.33 3.99 -9.00
N SER A 87 -11.04 3.15 -8.24
CA SER A 87 -11.07 3.14 -6.78
C SER A 87 -9.78 2.59 -6.14
N ASP A 88 -9.02 1.76 -6.85
CA ASP A 88 -7.78 1.22 -6.34
C ASP A 88 -6.71 2.31 -6.22
N PHE A 89 -5.89 2.18 -5.19
CA PHE A 89 -4.92 3.18 -4.81
C PHE A 89 -3.62 2.95 -5.58
N TYR A 90 -3.06 4.02 -6.11
CA TYR A 90 -1.86 3.99 -6.94
C TYR A 90 -1.01 5.23 -6.65
N GLU A 91 0.29 5.01 -6.48
CA GLU A 91 1.31 6.05 -6.41
C GLU A 91 2.44 5.64 -7.38
N GLY A 92 2.91 6.55 -8.22
CA GLY A 92 3.90 6.23 -9.25
C GLY A 92 3.78 7.04 -10.55
N PRO A 93 4.63 6.76 -11.54
CA PRO A 93 4.70 7.50 -12.79
C PRO A 93 3.46 7.31 -13.67
N ARG A 94 2.98 8.40 -14.28
CA ARG A 94 1.88 8.38 -15.25
C ARG A 94 2.36 8.36 -16.71
N LEU A 95 3.59 8.82 -16.93
CA LEU A 95 4.29 8.74 -18.21
C LEU A 95 5.41 7.74 -18.02
N ILE A 96 5.50 6.78 -18.94
CA ILE A 96 6.41 5.64 -18.83
C ILE A 96 7.25 5.50 -20.09
N ASP A 97 8.41 4.89 -19.94
CA ASP A 97 9.26 4.43 -21.01
C ASP A 97 9.08 2.91 -21.16
N LEU A 98 8.63 2.46 -22.33
CA LEU A 98 8.40 1.03 -22.57
C LEU A 98 9.70 0.20 -22.61
N ALA A 99 10.85 0.85 -22.80
CA ALA A 99 12.16 0.20 -22.74
C ALA A 99 12.68 0.02 -21.31
N HIS A 100 12.04 0.64 -20.32
CA HIS A 100 12.41 0.53 -18.91
C HIS A 100 11.62 -0.60 -18.21
N SER A 101 12.24 -1.25 -17.24
CA SER A 101 11.56 -2.17 -16.32
C SER A 101 11.25 -1.46 -15.02
N TYR A 102 10.05 -1.65 -14.51
CA TYR A 102 9.55 -0.97 -13.31
C TYR A 102 9.33 -1.96 -12.17
N THR A 103 9.63 -1.53 -10.95
CA THR A 103 9.30 -2.23 -9.73
C THR A 103 7.98 -1.71 -9.15
N VAL A 104 7.11 -2.62 -8.72
CA VAL A 104 5.81 -2.30 -8.13
C VAL A 104 5.67 -2.97 -6.78
N ILE A 105 5.58 -2.19 -5.70
CA ILE A 105 5.20 -2.76 -4.40
C ILE A 105 3.68 -2.92 -4.28
N THR A 106 3.26 -4.07 -3.78
CA THR A 106 1.86 -4.45 -3.60
C THR A 106 1.71 -5.54 -2.53
N SER A 107 0.56 -6.21 -2.47
CA SER A 107 0.38 -7.45 -1.68
C SER A 107 0.55 -8.72 -2.49
N ASP A 108 0.99 -9.78 -1.83
CA ASP A 108 0.93 -11.16 -2.33
C ASP A 108 -0.46 -11.55 -2.89
N PHE A 109 -1.55 -11.08 -2.29
CA PHE A 109 -2.91 -11.24 -2.81
C PHE A 109 -3.07 -10.66 -4.23
N LEU A 110 -2.58 -9.45 -4.48
CA LEU A 110 -2.64 -8.83 -5.80
C LEU A 110 -1.66 -9.46 -6.79
N ALA A 111 -0.54 -9.99 -6.30
CA ALA A 111 0.44 -10.73 -7.08
C ALA A 111 0.10 -12.22 -7.25
N SER A 112 -1.09 -12.67 -6.82
CA SER A 112 -1.52 -14.05 -6.97
C SER A 112 -2.26 -14.30 -8.29
N ASP A 113 -2.22 -15.54 -8.77
CA ASP A 113 -2.99 -15.97 -9.93
C ASP A 113 -4.50 -15.73 -9.73
N GLY A 114 -5.17 -15.26 -10.79
CA GLY A 114 -6.60 -14.97 -10.76
C GLY A 114 -6.96 -13.64 -10.08
N SER A 115 -5.98 -12.86 -9.64
CA SER A 115 -6.22 -11.49 -9.19
C SER A 115 -6.73 -10.59 -10.33
N SER A 116 -7.21 -9.40 -9.96
CA SER A 116 -7.60 -8.40 -10.94
C SER A 116 -6.46 -7.77 -11.74
N TYR A 117 -5.21 -8.12 -11.41
CA TYR A 117 -3.98 -7.60 -11.99
C TYR A 117 -3.08 -8.79 -12.42
N PRO A 118 -3.46 -9.51 -13.49
CA PRO A 118 -2.76 -10.73 -13.90
C PRO A 118 -1.29 -10.49 -14.28
N MET A 119 -0.93 -9.28 -14.71
CA MET A 119 0.46 -8.91 -15.00
C MET A 119 1.36 -8.94 -13.75
N LEU A 120 0.80 -8.78 -12.54
CA LEU A 120 1.55 -8.89 -11.29
C LEU A 120 1.88 -10.34 -10.96
N ALA A 121 0.97 -11.27 -11.23
CA ALA A 121 1.20 -12.70 -11.00
C ALA A 121 2.24 -13.29 -11.95
N GLY A 122 2.32 -12.76 -13.18
CA GLY A 122 3.32 -13.16 -14.16
C GLY A 122 4.69 -12.49 -14.03
N GLY A 123 4.88 -11.57 -13.08
CA GLY A 123 6.13 -10.86 -12.86
C GLY A 123 7.10 -11.60 -11.94
N GLU A 124 8.34 -11.10 -11.85
CA GLU A 124 9.31 -11.59 -10.86
C GLU A 124 8.95 -11.02 -9.48
N ILE A 125 8.65 -11.88 -8.51
CA ILE A 125 8.16 -11.49 -7.17
C ILE A 125 9.28 -11.62 -6.13
N LEU A 126 9.51 -10.54 -5.38
CA LEU A 126 10.35 -10.49 -4.20
C LEU A 126 9.50 -10.28 -2.94
N TYR A 127 9.56 -11.22 -2.01
CA TYR A 127 8.92 -11.13 -0.70
C TYR A 127 9.78 -10.35 0.30
N LEU A 128 9.18 -9.35 0.95
CA LEU A 128 9.90 -8.46 1.86
C LEU A 128 9.95 -8.96 3.31
N ASN A 129 9.32 -10.10 3.62
CA ASN A 129 9.17 -10.64 4.97
C ASN A 129 8.58 -9.60 5.94
N ARG A 130 7.60 -8.85 5.43
CA ARG A 130 6.77 -7.88 6.15
C ARG A 130 5.38 -7.97 5.62
N THR A 131 4.41 -7.79 6.49
CA THR A 131 3.01 -7.62 6.09
C THR A 131 2.75 -6.17 5.70
N VAL A 132 1.73 -5.96 4.86
CA VAL A 132 1.27 -4.62 4.48
C VAL A 132 0.89 -3.79 5.73
N ARG A 133 0.25 -4.43 6.71
CA ARG A 133 -0.07 -3.81 7.99
C ARG A 133 1.15 -3.39 8.79
N GLU A 134 2.21 -4.20 8.85
CA GLU A 134 3.45 -3.81 9.54
C GLU A 134 4.09 -2.59 8.91
N VAL A 135 4.13 -2.52 7.57
CA VAL A 135 4.61 -1.34 6.85
C VAL A 135 3.79 -0.10 7.22
N LEU A 136 2.46 -0.23 7.30
CA LEU A 136 1.59 0.86 7.74
C LEU A 136 1.87 1.26 9.20
N GLU A 137 1.99 0.30 10.12
CA GLU A 137 2.28 0.57 11.53
C GLU A 137 3.59 1.34 11.70
N GLU A 138 4.64 0.96 10.97
CA GLU A 138 5.95 1.63 10.95
C GLU A 138 5.83 3.05 10.38
N TYR A 139 5.20 3.20 9.21
CA TYR A 139 5.03 4.51 8.57
C TYR A 139 4.22 5.49 9.41
N LEU A 140 3.19 5.01 10.11
CA LEU A 140 2.40 5.83 11.03
C LEU A 140 3.24 6.41 12.17
N GLN A 141 4.23 5.65 12.66
CA GLN A 141 5.08 5.98 13.81
C GLN A 141 6.37 6.72 13.45
N ASP A 142 6.74 6.77 12.16
CA ASP A 142 7.95 7.46 11.71
C ASP A 142 7.94 8.95 12.11
N ALA A 143 9.11 9.57 12.21
CA ALA A 143 9.25 10.97 12.63
C ALA A 143 8.57 11.96 11.66
N ALA A 144 8.48 11.61 10.38
CA ALA A 144 7.70 12.32 9.38
C ALA A 144 6.28 11.74 9.21
N GLY A 145 5.96 10.68 9.95
CA GLY A 145 4.70 9.98 9.95
C GLY A 145 3.56 10.84 10.49
N PRO A 146 2.31 10.49 10.18
CA PRO A 146 1.13 11.25 10.58
C PRO A 146 0.80 11.17 12.07
N LEU A 147 1.41 10.26 12.84
CA LEU A 147 1.24 10.20 14.29
C LEU A 147 2.37 10.93 14.99
N THR A 148 2.00 11.63 16.07
CA THR A 148 2.95 12.27 16.98
C THR A 148 2.98 11.54 18.31
N GLN A 149 4.10 11.67 19.03
CA GLN A 149 4.21 11.23 20.42
C GLN A 149 3.20 12.01 21.28
N ALA A 150 2.56 11.32 22.22
CA ALA A 150 1.67 11.96 23.19
C ALA A 150 2.42 13.06 23.95
N ARG A 151 1.85 14.25 24.08
CA ARG A 151 2.31 15.23 25.06
C ARG A 151 1.79 14.87 26.45
#